data_AF-Q1PQD1-F1
#
_entry.id   AF-Q1PQD1-F1
#
_cell.length_a   1.000
_cell.length_b   1.000
_cell.length_c   1.000
_cell.angle_alpha   90.00
_cell.angle_beta   90.00
_cell.angle_gamma   90.00
#
_symmetry.space_group_name_H-M   'P 1'
#
loop_
_entity.id
_entity.type
_entity.pdbx_description
1 polymer ?
#
loop_
_entity_poly.entity_id
_entity_poly.type
_entity_poly.pdbx_seq_one_letter_code
_entity_poly.pdbx_strand_id
1 'polypeptide(L)'
;LGVVGEGSAWDSWRHGLNEAFLVFPQHALGDGLLELCKNYMVALIFRRYDIDSYKHPLASDLLQRHFIALALVGLSGLVLNVLIECHLLQRLWKRLERLLDWHYRRELQKLQQLKIVSLQSIFKSCVEAGEALRAENLWVAYNRGRYAVRQVHFGVKRGECFGLLGKNGAGKSTIFKVLTGQLEPNVGHIHFDQPGISYCPQSNPLDPLLTVRECILFYGRLRGIRHLDLLLARVLNTYELRSYRDVQVRNLSGGNRRKLTVAATCCGHTPTVLMDEPTSDLDPVTREFVYSTIEQLLAARRAVVLTSHSVSEIEHLCQRVAVLKAGQVVASS
;
A
#
# COMPACT_ATOMS: atom_id res chain seq x y z
N LEU A 1 34.86 56.24 18.96
CA LEU A 1 33.83 55.36 18.34
C LEU A 1 33.39 54.38 19.42
N GLY A 2 32.33 54.74 20.15
CA GLY A 2 31.89 54.03 21.35
C GLY A 2 31.44 52.60 21.02
N VAL A 3 31.95 51.66 21.80
CA VAL A 3 31.62 50.23 21.73
C VAL A 3 30.13 50.09 22.06
N VAL A 4 29.33 49.78 21.04
CA VAL A 4 27.96 49.33 21.21
C VAL A 4 28.03 47.92 21.82
N GLY A 5 27.75 47.75 23.11
CA GLY A 5 27.51 46.41 23.64
C GLY A 5 27.75 46.10 25.13
N GLU A 6 28.21 47.02 25.99
CA GLU A 6 28.43 46.71 27.41
C GLU A 6 27.21 47.09 28.27
N GLY A 7 26.10 46.38 28.09
CA GLY A 7 24.95 46.47 28.98
C GLY A 7 24.47 45.08 29.39
N SER A 8 24.17 44.86 30.66
CA SER A 8 23.68 43.56 31.19
C SER A 8 22.46 43.01 30.44
N ALA A 9 21.67 43.89 29.81
CA ALA A 9 20.58 43.51 28.92
C ALA A 9 21.08 42.83 27.64
N TRP A 10 22.14 43.33 27.00
CA TRP A 10 22.68 42.77 25.75
C TRP A 10 23.25 41.37 25.95
N ASP A 11 23.90 41.11 27.08
CA ASP A 11 24.37 39.77 27.43
C ASP A 11 23.21 38.80 27.65
N SER A 12 22.14 39.24 28.32
CA SER A 12 20.92 38.44 28.50
C SER A 12 20.25 38.10 27.16
N TRP A 13 20.16 39.06 26.25
CA TRP A 13 19.65 38.84 24.89
C TRP A 13 20.51 37.87 24.09
N ARG A 14 21.84 38.00 24.18
CA ARG A 14 22.78 37.10 23.51
C ARG A 14 22.68 35.67 24.03
N HIS A 15 22.55 35.50 25.34
CA HIS A 15 22.33 34.19 25.95
C HIS A 15 20.99 33.57 25.53
N GLY A 16 19.91 34.35 25.54
CA GLY A 16 18.60 33.86 25.09
C GLY A 16 18.57 33.47 23.61
N LEU A 17 19.26 34.23 22.75
CA LEU A 17 19.39 33.90 21.32
C LEU A 17 20.21 32.63 21.09
N ASN A 18 21.34 32.47 21.79
CA ASN A 18 22.15 31.26 21.70
C ASN A 18 21.36 30.02 22.14
N GLU A 19 20.58 30.11 23.23
CA GLU A 19 19.72 28.99 23.66
C GLU A 19 18.62 28.66 22.63
N ALA A 20 18.05 29.67 21.97
CA ALA A 20 17.06 29.47 20.91
C ALA A 20 17.66 28.81 19.64
N PHE A 21 18.89 29.18 19.27
CA PHE A 21 19.55 28.64 18.08
C PHE A 21 20.06 27.20 18.25
N LEU A 22 20.08 26.64 19.47
CA LEU A 22 20.40 25.22 19.71
C LEU A 22 19.41 24.25 19.03
N VAL A 23 18.24 24.74 18.60
CA VAL A 23 17.29 23.97 17.78
C VAL A 23 17.89 23.59 16.43
N PHE A 24 18.84 24.37 15.90
CA PHE A 24 19.51 24.07 14.65
C PHE A 24 20.73 23.16 14.91
N PRO A 25 20.76 21.93 14.37
CA PRO A 25 21.83 20.97 14.65
C PRO A 25 23.23 21.48 14.28
N GLN A 26 23.33 22.27 13.20
CA GLN A 26 24.57 22.87 12.75
C GLN A 26 25.10 23.92 13.73
N HIS A 27 24.20 24.67 14.37
CA HIS A 27 24.57 25.68 15.36
C HIS A 27 24.94 25.04 16.69
N ALA A 28 24.14 24.06 17.17
CA ALA A 28 24.44 23.32 18.39
C ALA A 28 25.81 22.62 18.34
N LEU A 29 26.18 22.05 17.19
CA LEU A 29 27.49 21.45 17.00
C LEU A 29 28.63 22.49 16.98
N GLY A 30 28.43 23.60 16.26
CA GLY A 30 29.43 24.67 16.18
C GLY A 30 29.70 25.34 17.54
N ASP A 31 28.64 25.64 18.28
CA ASP A 31 28.73 26.26 19.60
C ASP A 31 29.34 25.32 20.65
N GLY A 32 28.96 24.03 20.64
CA GLY A 32 29.57 23.03 21.52
C GLY A 32 31.07 22.83 21.25
N LEU A 33 31.50 22.83 19.98
CA LEU A 33 32.93 22.80 19.64
C LEU A 33 33.68 24.05 20.13
N LEU A 34 33.04 25.22 20.05
CA LEU A 34 33.61 26.47 20.57
C LEU A 34 33.77 26.44 22.09
N GLU A 35 32.78 25.91 22.83
CA GLU A 35 32.88 25.74 24.28
C GLU A 35 33.97 24.75 24.70
N LEU A 36 34.15 23.67 23.95
CA LEU A 36 35.26 22.73 24.16
C LEU A 36 36.61 23.41 23.98
N CYS A 37 36.78 24.16 22.89
CA CYS A 37 38.00 24.90 22.62
C CYS A 37 38.28 25.95 23.71
N LYS A 38 37.25 26.67 24.17
CA LYS A 38 37.37 27.63 25.29
C LYS A 38 37.82 26.94 26.58
N ASN A 39 37.17 25.85 26.96
CA ASN A 39 37.51 25.09 28.17
C ASN A 39 38.94 24.55 28.12
N TYR A 40 39.36 24.02 26.96
CA TYR A 40 40.73 23.57 26.74
C TYR A 40 41.75 24.71 26.88
N MET A 41 41.50 25.86 26.24
CA MET A 41 42.37 27.04 26.31
C MET A 41 42.48 27.59 27.74
N VAL A 42 41.36 27.70 28.44
CA VAL A 42 41.31 28.18 29.84
C VAL A 42 42.10 27.23 30.75
N ALA A 43 41.91 25.93 30.60
CA ALA A 43 42.68 24.94 31.36
C ALA A 43 44.18 25.03 31.08
N LEU A 44 44.59 25.28 29.82
CA LEU A 44 45.99 25.41 29.42
C LEU A 44 46.66 26.65 30.04
N ILE A 45 45.92 27.75 30.16
CA ILE A 45 46.39 28.98 30.82
C ILE A 45 46.55 28.75 32.32
N PHE A 46 45.53 28.21 32.99
CA PHE A 46 45.56 27.98 34.44
C PHE A 46 46.58 26.94 34.88
N ARG A 47 46.87 25.95 34.03
CA ARG A 47 47.94 24.98 34.27
C ARG A 47 49.33 25.62 34.38
N ARG A 48 49.57 26.78 33.75
CA ARG A 48 50.83 27.54 33.91
C ARG A 48 50.99 28.14 35.31
N TYR A 49 49.89 28.25 36.06
CA TYR A 49 49.85 28.73 37.43
C TYR A 49 49.59 27.59 38.44
N ASP A 50 49.76 26.33 38.02
CA ASP A 50 49.53 25.12 38.84
C ASP A 50 48.08 24.96 39.34
N ILE A 51 47.11 25.49 38.57
CA ILE A 51 45.67 25.39 38.86
C ILE A 51 45.00 24.47 37.83
N ASP A 52 44.44 23.35 38.30
CA ASP A 52 43.67 22.42 37.47
C ASP A 52 42.21 22.89 37.31
N SER A 53 41.95 23.65 36.24
CA SER A 53 40.62 24.17 35.89
C SER A 53 39.89 23.35 34.79
N TYR A 54 40.41 22.19 34.39
CA TYR A 54 39.86 21.42 33.27
C TYR A 54 38.53 20.75 33.63
N LYS A 55 37.47 21.04 32.86
CA LYS A 55 36.17 20.35 32.97
C LYS A 55 36.05 19.23 31.94
N HIS A 56 35.60 18.06 32.37
CA HIS A 56 35.43 16.92 31.45
C HIS A 56 34.25 17.16 30.49
N PRO A 57 34.43 17.07 29.16
CA PRO A 57 33.41 17.42 28.16
C PRO A 57 32.04 16.74 28.32
N LEU A 58 32.05 15.46 28.70
CA LEU A 58 30.84 14.62 28.78
C LEU A 58 30.28 14.47 30.20
N ALA A 59 31.08 14.75 31.22
CA ALA A 59 30.71 14.50 32.63
C ALA A 59 30.46 15.81 33.39
N SER A 60 30.75 16.95 32.77
CA SER A 60 30.43 18.27 33.30
C SER A 60 29.26 18.89 32.55
N ASP A 61 28.66 19.91 33.15
CA ASP A 61 27.53 20.65 32.57
C ASP A 61 27.87 21.41 31.27
N LEU A 62 29.12 21.33 30.79
CA LEU A 62 29.64 22.06 29.64
C LEU A 62 28.82 21.79 28.37
N LEU A 63 28.71 20.54 27.94
CA LEU A 63 27.99 20.19 26.69
C LEU A 63 26.59 19.63 26.93
N GLN A 64 26.15 19.52 28.19
CA GLN A 64 24.93 18.82 28.55
C GLN A 64 23.70 19.41 27.84
N ARG A 65 23.63 20.75 27.75
CA ARG A 65 22.52 21.46 27.09
C ARG A 65 22.48 21.20 25.59
N HIS A 66 23.63 21.19 24.92
CA HIS A 66 23.74 20.92 23.48
C HIS A 66 23.33 19.48 23.16
N PHE A 67 23.73 18.50 23.97
CA PHE A 67 23.31 17.11 23.79
C PHE A 67 21.80 16.91 24.03
N ILE A 68 21.23 17.53 25.06
CA ILE A 68 19.79 17.48 25.33
C ILE A 68 19.00 18.11 24.18
N ALA A 69 19.42 19.28 23.69
CA ALA A 69 18.77 19.95 22.56
C ALA A 69 18.82 19.08 21.29
N LEU A 70 19.98 18.51 20.96
CA LEU A 70 20.15 17.66 19.79
C LEU A 70 19.29 16.39 19.87
N ALA A 71 19.21 15.78 21.06
CA ALA A 71 18.38 14.60 21.30
C ALA A 71 16.88 14.90 21.16
N LEU A 72 16.41 16.05 21.67
CA LEU A 72 15.01 16.48 21.52
C LEU A 72 14.65 16.77 20.07
N VAL A 73 15.54 17.44 19.32
CA VAL A 73 15.34 17.70 17.89
C VAL A 73 15.35 16.38 17.10
N GLY A 74 16.27 15.47 17.40
CA GLY A 74 16.32 14.14 16.77
C GLY A 74 15.05 13.31 17.04
N LEU A 75 14.58 13.28 18.28
CA LEU A 75 13.37 12.55 18.65
C LEU A 75 12.12 13.15 18.00
N SER A 76 12.01 14.48 17.96
CA SER A 76 10.89 15.16 17.29
C SER A 76 10.89 14.94 15.78
N GLY A 77 12.07 14.96 15.13
CA GLY A 77 12.22 14.62 13.73
C GLY A 77 11.85 13.17 13.42
N LEU A 78 12.24 12.23 14.27
CA LEU A 78 11.89 10.82 14.13
C LEU A 78 10.38 10.59 14.28
N VAL A 79 9.75 11.22 15.28
CA VAL A 79 8.29 11.19 15.46
C VAL A 79 7.59 11.79 14.24
N LEU A 80 8.05 12.94 13.74
CA LEU A 80 7.50 13.56 12.55
C LEU A 80 7.61 12.64 11.32
N ASN A 81 8.77 12.00 11.13
CA ASN A 81 8.99 11.09 10.01
C ASN A 81 8.06 9.86 10.11
N VAL A 82 7.95 9.26 11.30
CA VAL A 82 7.00 8.15 11.56
C VAL A 82 5.56 8.60 11.31
N LEU A 83 5.18 9.82 11.67
CA LEU A 83 3.83 10.35 11.42
C LEU A 83 3.55 10.55 9.92
N ILE A 84 4.55 10.97 9.14
CA ILE A 84 4.47 11.10 7.68
C ILE A 84 4.35 9.72 7.03
N GLU A 85 5.23 8.79 7.40
CA GLU A 85 5.32 7.45 6.82
C GLU A 85 4.13 6.56 7.21
N CYS A 86 3.60 6.71 8.43
CA CYS A 86 2.36 6.06 8.86
C CYS A 86 1.10 6.68 8.20
N HIS A 87 1.26 7.66 7.31
CA HIS A 87 0.17 8.39 6.64
C HIS A 87 -0.88 8.93 7.63
N LEU A 88 -0.47 9.24 8.86
CA LEU A 88 -1.38 9.62 9.94
C LEU A 88 -1.96 11.02 9.69
N LEU A 89 -1.14 11.90 9.13
CA LEU A 89 -1.55 13.20 8.56
C LEU A 89 -2.53 13.03 7.40
N GLN A 90 -2.34 12.08 6.48
CA GLN A 90 -3.32 11.81 5.42
C GLN A 90 -4.62 11.22 5.99
N ARG A 91 -4.56 10.37 7.03
CA ARG A 91 -5.77 9.83 7.68
C ARG A 91 -6.55 10.92 8.43
N LEU A 92 -5.85 11.84 9.08
CA LEU A 92 -6.43 13.01 9.75
C LEU A 92 -6.96 14.02 8.74
N TRP A 93 -6.24 14.27 7.64
CA TRP A 93 -6.69 15.09 6.53
C TRP A 93 -7.94 14.50 5.88
N LYS A 94 -7.97 13.18 5.62
CA LYS A 94 -9.18 12.47 5.17
C LYS A 94 -10.31 12.49 6.21
N ARG A 95 -10.05 12.67 7.51
CA ARG A 95 -11.09 12.86 8.54
C ARG A 95 -11.60 14.30 8.56
N LEU A 96 -10.71 15.27 8.37
CA LEU A 96 -11.03 16.70 8.23
C LEU A 96 -11.79 16.99 6.93
N GLU A 97 -11.35 16.43 5.80
CA GLU A 97 -12.11 16.37 4.56
C GLU A 97 -13.48 15.75 4.79
N ARG A 98 -13.59 14.65 5.53
CA ARG A 98 -14.91 14.08 5.87
C ARG A 98 -15.80 15.02 6.70
N LEU A 99 -15.23 15.89 7.53
CA LEU A 99 -15.96 16.90 8.31
C LEU A 99 -16.31 18.15 7.49
N LEU A 100 -15.41 18.59 6.60
CA LEU A 100 -15.68 19.67 5.64
C LEU A 100 -16.70 19.23 4.58
N ASP A 101 -16.55 18.01 4.06
CA ASP A 101 -17.52 17.32 3.23
C ASP A 101 -18.84 17.14 3.96
N TRP A 102 -18.85 16.92 5.28
CA TRP A 102 -20.11 16.87 6.05
C TRP A 102 -20.80 18.24 6.03
N HIS A 103 -20.05 19.34 6.16
CA HIS A 103 -20.59 20.70 6.04
C HIS A 103 -21.08 20.99 4.60
N TYR A 104 -20.32 20.58 3.57
CA TYR A 104 -20.69 20.72 2.16
C TYR A 104 -21.88 19.82 1.77
N ARG A 105 -21.95 18.59 2.29
CA ARG A 105 -23.10 17.68 2.16
C ARG A 105 -24.34 18.23 2.88
N ARG A 106 -24.19 18.97 3.97
CA ARG A 106 -25.29 19.61 4.70
C ARG A 106 -25.92 20.76 3.90
N GLU A 107 -25.13 21.47 3.10
CA GLU A 107 -25.66 22.39 2.07
C GLU A 107 -26.28 21.66 0.88
N LEU A 108 -25.66 20.59 0.37
CA LEU A 108 -26.26 19.75 -0.68
C LEU A 108 -27.55 19.03 -0.25
N GLN A 109 -27.74 18.74 1.04
CA GLN A 109 -28.95 18.13 1.59
C GLN A 109 -30.17 19.07 1.48
N LYS A 110 -29.98 20.40 1.48
CA LYS A 110 -31.06 21.34 1.14
C LYS A 110 -31.47 21.28 -0.34
N LEU A 111 -30.60 20.73 -1.21
CA LEU A 111 -30.83 20.55 -2.65
C LEU A 111 -31.11 19.09 -3.07
N GLN A 112 -31.12 18.11 -2.14
CA GLN A 112 -31.24 16.68 -2.45
C GLN A 112 -32.43 15.98 -1.76
N GLN A 113 -33.65 16.49 -1.94
CA GLN A 113 -34.85 15.68 -1.65
C GLN A 113 -35.08 14.52 -2.65
N LEU A 114 -34.19 14.28 -3.63
CA LEU A 114 -34.39 13.24 -4.66
C LEU A 114 -33.50 11.98 -4.55
N LYS A 115 -32.58 11.85 -3.57
CA LYS A 115 -31.59 10.75 -3.58
C LYS A 115 -31.62 9.75 -2.41
N ILE A 116 -32.45 9.95 -1.39
CA ILE A 116 -32.45 9.06 -0.21
C ILE A 116 -33.16 7.71 -0.46
N VAL A 117 -33.89 7.57 -1.58
CA VAL A 117 -34.53 6.31 -2.01
C VAL A 117 -33.53 5.32 -2.65
N SER A 118 -32.30 5.73 -2.99
CA SER A 118 -31.38 4.89 -3.79
C SER A 118 -30.48 3.95 -2.98
N LEU A 119 -30.00 4.32 -1.79
CA LEU A 119 -28.99 3.48 -1.10
C LEU A 119 -29.55 2.16 -0.56
N GLN A 120 -30.79 2.15 -0.06
CA GLN A 120 -31.44 0.91 0.39
C GLN A 120 -31.90 0.04 -0.79
N SER A 121 -32.22 0.63 -1.94
CA SER A 121 -32.59 -0.12 -3.16
C SER A 121 -31.36 -0.65 -3.92
N ILE A 122 -30.20 0.00 -3.82
CA ILE A 122 -28.94 -0.45 -4.46
C ILE A 122 -28.38 -1.71 -3.75
N PHE A 123 -28.37 -1.77 -2.41
CA PHE A 123 -28.00 -3.00 -1.70
C PHE A 123 -28.98 -4.15 -1.99
N LYS A 124 -30.27 -3.83 -2.20
CA LYS A 124 -31.26 -4.79 -2.66
C LYS A 124 -30.93 -5.30 -4.07
N SER A 125 -30.46 -4.43 -4.97
CA SER A 125 -30.19 -4.78 -6.37
C SER A 125 -29.01 -5.74 -6.60
N CYS A 126 -27.94 -5.71 -5.79
CA CYS A 126 -26.85 -6.71 -5.93
C CYS A 126 -27.28 -8.11 -5.48
N VAL A 127 -28.10 -8.18 -4.42
CA VAL A 127 -28.69 -9.45 -3.94
C VAL A 127 -29.79 -9.94 -4.90
N GLU A 128 -30.57 -9.02 -5.48
CA GLU A 128 -31.63 -9.33 -6.46
C GLU A 128 -31.07 -9.70 -7.86
N ALA A 129 -29.84 -9.29 -8.23
CA ALA A 129 -29.23 -9.57 -9.53
C ALA A 129 -28.24 -10.76 -9.56
N GLY A 130 -27.80 -11.27 -8.41
CA GLY A 130 -26.88 -12.42 -8.32
C GLY A 130 -25.43 -12.15 -8.78
N GLU A 131 -25.03 -10.88 -8.85
CA GLU A 131 -23.71 -10.44 -9.29
C GLU A 131 -22.73 -10.32 -8.11
N ALA A 132 -21.52 -10.85 -8.27
CA ALA A 132 -20.44 -10.77 -7.26
C ALA A 132 -19.61 -9.49 -7.40
N LEU A 133 -19.52 -8.97 -8.63
CA LEU A 133 -18.79 -7.75 -8.98
C LEU A 133 -19.60 -6.93 -9.97
N ARG A 134 -19.69 -5.62 -9.72
CA ARG A 134 -20.29 -4.67 -10.67
C ARG A 134 -19.45 -3.41 -10.77
N ALA A 135 -19.10 -3.05 -11.99
CA ALA A 135 -18.38 -1.84 -12.34
C ALA A 135 -19.27 -0.96 -13.21
N GLU A 136 -19.56 0.26 -12.75
CA GLU A 136 -20.46 1.20 -13.42
C GLU A 136 -19.72 2.48 -13.83
N ASN A 137 -19.79 2.80 -15.12
CA ASN A 137 -19.33 4.06 -15.70
C ASN A 137 -17.92 4.44 -15.28
N LEU A 138 -16.97 3.50 -15.38
CA LEU A 138 -15.61 3.74 -14.94
C LEU A 138 -14.85 4.65 -15.91
N TRP A 139 -14.36 5.77 -15.39
CA TRP A 139 -13.41 6.68 -16.05
C TRP A 139 -12.14 6.81 -15.23
N VAL A 140 -10.99 6.64 -15.87
CA VAL A 140 -9.69 6.66 -15.20
C VAL A 140 -8.66 7.40 -16.05
N ALA A 141 -8.06 8.45 -15.47
CA ALA A 141 -6.96 9.21 -16.05
C ALA A 141 -5.77 9.22 -15.08
N TYR A 142 -4.57 8.92 -15.59
CA TYR A 142 -3.33 9.00 -14.80
C TYR A 142 -2.81 10.44 -14.68
N ASN A 143 -3.04 11.25 -15.71
CA ASN A 143 -2.68 12.67 -15.74
C ASN A 143 -3.79 13.44 -16.46
N ARG A 144 -3.92 14.73 -16.15
CA ARG A 144 -4.90 15.64 -16.75
C ARG A 144 -4.72 15.66 -18.27
N GLY A 145 -5.62 14.98 -18.98
CA GLY A 145 -5.69 14.99 -20.45
C GLY A 145 -5.73 13.62 -21.13
N ARG A 146 -5.30 12.52 -20.49
CA ARG A 146 -5.33 11.18 -21.12
C ARG A 146 -6.00 10.14 -20.24
N TYR A 147 -7.26 9.85 -20.56
CA TYR A 147 -7.99 8.73 -19.98
C TYR A 147 -7.45 7.41 -20.51
N ALA A 148 -7.01 6.55 -19.58
CA ALA A 148 -6.60 5.17 -19.83
C ALA A 148 -7.82 4.22 -19.86
N VAL A 149 -8.90 4.59 -19.19
CA VAL A 149 -10.19 3.89 -19.21
C VAL A 149 -11.30 4.92 -19.38
N ARG A 150 -12.24 4.66 -20.30
CA ARG A 150 -13.32 5.57 -20.67
C ARG A 150 -14.63 4.78 -20.71
N GLN A 151 -15.55 5.13 -19.82
CA GLN A 151 -16.92 4.60 -19.81
C GLN A 151 -16.97 3.07 -19.87
N VAL A 152 -16.28 2.40 -18.94
CA VAL A 152 -16.32 0.93 -18.86
C VAL A 152 -17.41 0.49 -17.89
N HIS A 153 -18.25 -0.45 -18.34
CA HIS A 153 -19.35 -1.03 -17.58
C HIS A 153 -19.32 -2.55 -17.73
N PHE A 154 -19.33 -3.28 -16.63
CA PHE A 154 -19.51 -4.73 -16.65
C PHE A 154 -19.96 -5.27 -15.28
N GLY A 155 -20.66 -6.40 -15.31
CA GLY A 155 -21.07 -7.16 -14.14
C GLY A 155 -20.68 -8.63 -14.29
N VAL A 156 -20.27 -9.25 -13.19
CA VAL A 156 -19.80 -10.64 -13.13
C VAL A 156 -20.62 -11.41 -12.11
N LYS A 157 -21.22 -12.52 -12.54
CA LYS A 157 -22.08 -13.36 -11.70
C LYS A 157 -21.25 -14.32 -10.84
N ARG A 158 -21.86 -14.81 -9.76
CA ARG A 158 -21.26 -15.87 -8.93
C ARG A 158 -21.14 -17.17 -9.75
N GLY A 159 -19.94 -17.77 -9.75
CA GLY A 159 -19.63 -18.97 -10.53
C GLY A 159 -19.39 -18.71 -12.02
N GLU A 160 -19.18 -17.44 -12.40
CA GLU A 160 -18.82 -17.03 -13.76
C GLU A 160 -17.35 -16.57 -13.81
N CYS A 161 -16.65 -16.96 -14.87
CA CYS A 161 -15.37 -16.43 -15.28
C CYS A 161 -15.60 -15.41 -16.39
N PHE A 162 -15.29 -14.15 -16.10
CA PHE A 162 -15.39 -13.03 -17.00
C PHE A 162 -14.02 -12.62 -17.53
N GLY A 163 -13.87 -12.63 -18.86
CA GLY A 163 -12.63 -12.33 -19.56
C GLY A 163 -12.53 -10.86 -19.96
N LEU A 164 -11.41 -10.21 -19.65
CA LEU A 164 -11.00 -8.93 -20.22
C LEU A 164 -9.92 -9.19 -21.26
N LEU A 165 -10.33 -9.24 -22.54
CA LEU A 165 -9.44 -9.49 -23.66
C LEU A 165 -8.93 -8.17 -24.26
N GLY A 166 -7.64 -8.05 -24.50
CA GLY A 166 -7.11 -6.88 -25.20
C GLY A 166 -5.60 -6.88 -25.34
N LYS A 167 -5.10 -6.13 -26.32
CA LYS A 167 -3.65 -5.95 -26.51
C LYS A 167 -3.02 -5.17 -25.34
N ASN A 168 -1.69 -5.19 -25.26
CA ASN A 168 -0.96 -4.36 -24.30
C ASN A 168 -1.31 -2.88 -24.50
N GLY A 169 -1.55 -2.17 -23.39
CA GLY A 169 -2.01 -0.77 -23.41
C GLY A 169 -3.51 -0.57 -23.65
N ALA A 170 -4.32 -1.64 -23.73
CA ALA A 170 -5.77 -1.51 -23.88
C ALA A 170 -6.52 -0.99 -22.63
N GLY A 171 -5.87 -0.98 -21.45
CA GLY A 171 -6.47 -0.51 -20.19
C GLY A 171 -6.74 -1.62 -19.16
N LYS A 172 -6.47 -2.90 -19.47
CA LYS A 172 -6.71 -4.08 -18.61
C LYS A 172 -6.19 -3.91 -17.18
N SER A 173 -4.87 -3.70 -17.04
CA SER A 173 -4.23 -3.53 -15.73
C SER A 173 -4.68 -2.24 -15.02
N THR A 174 -5.14 -1.22 -15.75
CA THR A 174 -5.68 0.00 -15.13
C THR A 174 -7.05 -0.28 -14.50
N ILE A 175 -7.91 -1.05 -15.16
CA ILE A 175 -9.16 -1.53 -14.58
C ILE A 175 -8.87 -2.35 -13.32
N PHE A 176 -7.88 -3.24 -13.37
CA PHE A 176 -7.50 -4.05 -12.20
C PHE A 176 -6.96 -3.24 -11.03
N LYS A 177 -6.15 -2.20 -11.29
CA LYS A 177 -5.74 -1.25 -10.23
C LYS A 177 -6.92 -0.54 -9.59
N VAL A 178 -7.95 -0.24 -10.38
CA VAL A 178 -9.19 0.37 -9.89
C VAL A 178 -10.03 -0.63 -9.10
N LEU A 179 -10.16 -1.86 -9.57
CA LEU A 179 -10.84 -2.94 -8.84
C LEU A 179 -10.15 -3.28 -7.51
N THR A 180 -8.82 -3.24 -7.48
CA THR A 180 -8.02 -3.53 -6.26
C THR A 180 -7.93 -2.35 -5.31
N GLY A 181 -8.50 -1.19 -5.66
CA GLY A 181 -8.43 0.04 -4.85
C GLY A 181 -7.05 0.71 -4.85
N GLN A 182 -6.13 0.30 -5.73
CA GLN A 182 -4.83 0.98 -5.94
C GLN A 182 -4.98 2.31 -6.66
N LEU A 183 -6.06 2.48 -7.44
CA LEU A 183 -6.44 3.71 -8.10
C LEU A 183 -7.91 4.00 -7.83
N GLU A 184 -8.24 5.25 -7.50
CA GLU A 184 -9.62 5.70 -7.41
C GLU A 184 -10.12 6.11 -8.82
N PRO A 185 -11.33 5.68 -9.23
CA PRO A 185 -11.91 6.13 -10.49
C PRO A 185 -12.25 7.62 -10.42
N ASN A 186 -12.06 8.35 -11.52
CA ASN A 186 -12.48 9.75 -11.62
C ASN A 186 -14.01 9.89 -11.64
N VAL A 187 -14.67 8.96 -12.32
CA VAL A 187 -16.12 8.84 -12.41
C VAL A 187 -16.46 7.35 -12.37
N GLY A 188 -17.58 7.02 -11.74
CA GLY A 188 -18.10 5.66 -11.66
C GLY A 188 -18.02 5.06 -10.28
N HIS A 189 -18.67 3.91 -10.12
CA HIS A 189 -18.73 3.18 -8.86
C HIS A 189 -18.41 1.71 -9.09
N ILE A 190 -17.80 1.10 -8.08
CA ILE A 190 -17.50 -0.33 -8.05
C ILE A 190 -18.16 -0.92 -6.83
N HIS A 191 -18.84 -2.04 -7.05
CA HIS A 191 -19.51 -2.80 -6.01
C HIS A 191 -18.94 -4.21 -5.97
N PHE A 192 -18.56 -4.64 -4.77
CA PHE A 192 -18.05 -5.99 -4.50
C PHE A 192 -18.94 -6.67 -3.47
N ASP A 193 -19.10 -7.96 -3.64
CA ASP A 193 -19.64 -8.84 -2.61
C ASP A 193 -18.65 -8.99 -1.43
N GLN A 194 -19.16 -9.15 -0.23
CA GLN A 194 -18.35 -9.28 1.00
C GLN A 194 -17.83 -10.73 1.15
N PRO A 195 -16.63 -10.95 1.73
CA PRO A 195 -15.74 -10.00 2.40
C PRO A 195 -14.74 -9.27 1.47
N GLY A 196 -15.03 -9.15 0.16
CA GLY A 196 -14.19 -8.45 -0.80
C GLY A 196 -13.56 -9.37 -1.84
N ILE A 197 -12.34 -9.02 -2.26
CA ILE A 197 -11.67 -9.64 -3.41
C ILE A 197 -10.34 -10.29 -3.07
N SER A 198 -9.96 -11.29 -3.86
CA SER A 198 -8.57 -11.76 -3.94
C SER A 198 -7.96 -11.34 -5.26
N TYR A 199 -6.68 -10.96 -5.26
CA TYR A 199 -6.00 -10.49 -6.46
C TYR A 199 -4.70 -11.25 -6.71
N CYS A 200 -4.57 -11.84 -7.90
CA CYS A 200 -3.37 -12.49 -8.41
C CYS A 200 -2.78 -11.57 -9.49
N PRO A 201 -1.67 -10.86 -9.22
CA PRO A 201 -1.03 -10.04 -10.23
C PRO A 201 -0.32 -10.88 -11.31
N GLN A 202 0.12 -10.22 -12.37
CA GLN A 202 0.96 -10.81 -13.42
C GLN A 202 2.34 -11.23 -12.88
N SER A 203 2.94 -10.41 -12.01
CA SER A 203 4.18 -10.75 -11.31
C SER A 203 3.94 -11.72 -10.15
N ASN A 204 5.02 -12.25 -9.56
CA ASN A 204 4.97 -13.10 -8.38
C ASN A 204 5.44 -12.31 -7.13
N PRO A 205 4.54 -11.62 -6.40
CA PRO A 205 4.89 -10.67 -5.33
C PRO A 205 5.18 -11.34 -3.98
N LEU A 206 5.55 -12.63 -3.99
CA LEU A 206 5.79 -13.38 -2.76
C LEU A 206 7.13 -12.97 -2.14
N ASP A 207 7.19 -12.93 -0.80
CA ASP A 207 8.43 -12.63 -0.07
C ASP A 207 9.49 -13.69 -0.40
N PRO A 208 10.64 -13.29 -0.98
CA PRO A 208 11.69 -14.22 -1.40
C PRO A 208 12.38 -14.95 -0.23
N LEU A 209 12.30 -14.42 0.99
CA LEU A 209 12.98 -14.95 2.17
C LEU A 209 12.18 -16.04 2.88
N LEU A 210 10.85 -16.03 2.74
CA LEU A 210 9.99 -17.03 3.34
C LEU A 210 10.13 -18.39 2.64
N THR A 211 9.94 -19.47 3.40
CA THR A 211 9.74 -20.81 2.84
C THR A 211 8.33 -20.97 2.26
N VAL A 212 8.12 -21.98 1.40
CA VAL A 212 6.78 -22.31 0.86
C VAL A 212 5.77 -22.51 1.99
N ARG A 213 6.15 -23.27 3.02
CA ARG A 213 5.33 -23.49 4.21
C ARG A 213 4.98 -22.17 4.89
N GLU A 214 5.97 -21.35 5.22
CA GLU A 214 5.74 -20.07 5.91
C GLU A 214 4.87 -19.14 5.10
N CYS A 215 5.07 -19.08 3.78
CA CYS A 215 4.27 -18.28 2.86
C CYS A 215 2.78 -18.68 2.90
N ILE A 216 2.47 -19.98 2.80
CA ILE A 216 1.09 -20.48 2.85
C ILE A 216 0.46 -20.17 4.21
N LEU A 217 1.19 -20.40 5.31
CA LEU A 217 0.70 -20.13 6.66
C LEU A 217 0.49 -18.63 6.90
N PHE A 218 1.38 -17.78 6.38
CA PHE A 218 1.29 -16.33 6.49
C PHE A 218 0.02 -15.79 5.82
N TYR A 219 -0.19 -16.11 4.53
CA TYR A 219 -1.39 -15.67 3.82
C TYR A 219 -2.68 -16.32 4.37
N GLY A 220 -2.59 -17.57 4.83
CA GLY A 220 -3.72 -18.25 5.49
C GLY A 220 -4.16 -17.56 6.78
N ARG A 221 -3.21 -17.13 7.61
CA ARG A 221 -3.48 -16.34 8.83
C ARG A 221 -4.06 -14.97 8.51
N LEU A 222 -3.51 -14.28 7.51
CA LEU A 222 -4.01 -12.97 7.07
C LEU A 222 -5.49 -13.03 6.65
N ARG A 223 -5.91 -14.18 6.11
CA ARG A 223 -7.29 -14.45 5.68
C ARG A 223 -8.18 -15.07 6.76
N GLY A 224 -7.70 -15.18 8.00
CA GLY A 224 -8.47 -15.67 9.14
C GLY A 224 -8.80 -17.17 9.08
N ILE A 225 -8.04 -17.98 8.33
CA ILE A 225 -8.26 -19.42 8.24
C ILE A 225 -7.81 -20.10 9.55
N ARG A 226 -8.75 -20.76 10.24
CA ARG A 226 -8.49 -21.40 11.55
C ARG A 226 -7.60 -22.65 11.43
N HIS A 227 -7.92 -23.54 10.49
CA HIS A 227 -7.23 -24.83 10.34
C HIS A 227 -6.07 -24.72 9.34
N LEU A 228 -4.96 -24.12 9.79
CA LEU A 228 -3.80 -23.85 8.95
C LEU A 228 -3.07 -25.13 8.49
N ASP A 229 -3.04 -26.18 9.30
CA ASP A 229 -2.37 -27.44 8.91
C ASP A 229 -3.12 -28.16 7.78
N LEU A 230 -4.46 -28.13 7.82
CA LEU A 230 -5.30 -28.65 6.72
C LEU A 230 -5.13 -27.80 5.46
N LEU A 231 -5.04 -26.48 5.60
CA LEU A 231 -4.75 -25.59 4.48
C LEU A 231 -3.39 -25.91 3.85
N LEU A 232 -2.35 -26.05 4.68
CA LEU A 232 -0.99 -26.36 4.24
C LEU A 232 -0.96 -27.69 3.48
N ALA A 233 -1.52 -28.75 4.07
CA ALA A 233 -1.58 -30.05 3.43
C ALA A 233 -2.35 -29.98 2.11
N ARG A 234 -3.52 -29.33 2.08
CA ARG A 234 -4.33 -29.17 0.86
C ARG A 234 -3.54 -28.45 -0.23
N VAL A 235 -2.95 -27.29 0.08
CA VAL A 235 -2.22 -26.48 -0.90
C VAL A 235 -1.00 -27.22 -1.43
N LEU A 236 -0.20 -27.85 -0.56
CA LEU A 236 0.98 -28.62 -1.01
C LEU A 236 0.59 -29.79 -1.92
N ASN A 237 -0.57 -30.41 -1.69
CA ASN A 237 -1.07 -31.52 -2.49
C ASN A 237 -1.62 -31.03 -3.84
N THR A 238 -2.53 -30.05 -3.82
CA THR A 238 -3.22 -29.56 -5.02
C THR A 238 -2.28 -28.91 -6.02
N TYR A 239 -1.23 -28.25 -5.54
CA TYR A 239 -0.26 -27.54 -6.39
C TYR A 239 1.06 -28.31 -6.57
N GLU A 240 1.14 -29.55 -6.08
CA GLU A 240 2.34 -30.41 -6.17
C GLU A 240 3.62 -29.79 -5.59
N LEU A 241 3.48 -28.97 -4.54
CA LEU A 241 4.59 -28.26 -3.90
C LEU A 241 5.19 -29.02 -2.70
N ARG A 242 4.81 -30.29 -2.47
CA ARG A 242 5.25 -31.11 -1.33
C ARG A 242 6.77 -31.17 -1.16
N SER A 243 7.49 -31.42 -2.25
CA SER A 243 8.96 -31.51 -2.25
C SER A 243 9.64 -30.17 -1.96
N TYR A 244 8.94 -29.06 -2.16
CA TYR A 244 9.45 -27.70 -1.97
C TYR A 244 8.99 -27.08 -0.64
N ARG A 245 8.34 -27.84 0.24
CA ARG A 245 7.73 -27.35 1.48
C ARG A 245 8.62 -26.41 2.29
N ASP A 246 9.87 -26.82 2.51
CA ASP A 246 10.83 -26.09 3.35
C ASP A 246 11.90 -25.36 2.51
N VAL A 247 11.62 -25.16 1.22
CA VAL A 247 12.46 -24.39 0.29
C VAL A 247 12.04 -22.93 0.31
N GLN A 248 13.02 -22.02 0.31
CA GLN A 248 12.77 -20.59 0.21
C GLN A 248 12.18 -20.22 -1.15
N VAL A 249 11.24 -19.27 -1.16
CA VAL A 249 10.55 -18.80 -2.38
C VAL A 249 11.54 -18.34 -3.44
N ARG A 250 12.64 -17.67 -3.05
CA ARG A 250 13.69 -17.26 -4.00
C ARG A 250 14.31 -18.41 -4.80
N ASN A 251 14.36 -19.62 -4.25
CA ASN A 251 14.97 -20.79 -4.87
C ASN A 251 13.98 -21.62 -5.72
N LEU A 252 12.71 -21.20 -5.81
CA LEU A 252 11.73 -21.86 -6.67
C LEU A 252 11.93 -21.47 -8.14
N SER A 253 11.67 -22.42 -9.04
CA SER A 253 11.49 -22.14 -10.46
C SER A 253 10.34 -21.14 -10.69
N GLY A 254 10.34 -20.47 -11.84
CA GLY A 254 9.27 -19.52 -12.20
C GLY A 254 7.88 -20.14 -12.12
N GLY A 255 7.72 -21.36 -12.66
CA GLY A 255 6.47 -22.12 -12.62
C GLY A 255 6.02 -22.47 -11.20
N ASN A 256 6.91 -23.01 -10.36
CA ASN A 256 6.55 -23.35 -8.96
C ASN A 256 6.23 -22.11 -8.13
N ARG A 257 6.93 -20.99 -8.39
CA ARG A 257 6.61 -19.70 -7.78
C ARG A 257 5.23 -19.20 -8.21
N ARG A 258 4.87 -19.38 -9.48
CA ARG A 258 3.51 -19.07 -9.98
C ARG A 258 2.46 -19.94 -9.31
N LYS A 259 2.68 -21.26 -9.22
CA LYS A 259 1.78 -22.19 -8.52
C LYS A 259 1.54 -21.72 -7.09
N LEU A 260 2.59 -21.32 -6.37
CA LEU A 260 2.48 -20.79 -5.01
C LEU A 260 1.72 -19.46 -4.96
N THR A 261 1.98 -18.53 -5.89
CA THR A 261 1.27 -17.23 -5.97
C THR A 261 -0.23 -17.44 -6.18
N VAL A 262 -0.59 -18.32 -7.11
CA VAL A 262 -1.99 -18.67 -7.39
C VAL A 262 -2.61 -19.34 -6.17
N ALA A 263 -1.91 -20.28 -5.53
CA ALA A 263 -2.39 -20.95 -4.32
C ALA A 263 -2.63 -19.99 -3.15
N ALA A 264 -1.69 -19.09 -2.88
CA ALA A 264 -1.80 -18.06 -1.85
C ALA A 264 -2.89 -17.02 -2.18
N THR A 265 -3.12 -16.75 -3.46
CA THR A 265 -4.22 -15.86 -3.87
C THR A 265 -5.57 -16.55 -3.73
N CYS A 266 -5.65 -17.85 -4.01
CA CYS A 266 -6.91 -18.58 -4.01
C CYS A 266 -7.27 -19.14 -2.63
N CYS A 267 -6.34 -19.18 -1.68
CA CYS A 267 -6.57 -19.72 -0.34
C CYS A 267 -7.60 -18.90 0.44
N GLY A 268 -8.75 -19.48 0.80
CA GLY A 268 -9.81 -18.78 1.54
C GLY A 268 -11.12 -18.66 0.75
N HIS A 269 -12.01 -17.80 1.21
CA HIS A 269 -13.43 -17.78 0.80
C HIS A 269 -13.89 -16.43 0.25
N THR A 270 -13.05 -15.70 -0.49
CA THR A 270 -13.50 -14.46 -1.15
C THR A 270 -14.41 -14.77 -2.34
N PRO A 271 -15.55 -14.07 -2.48
CA PRO A 271 -16.52 -14.33 -3.55
C PRO A 271 -15.96 -14.02 -4.94
N THR A 272 -15.04 -13.07 -5.05
CA THR A 272 -14.45 -12.64 -6.33
C THR A 272 -12.93 -12.78 -6.32
N VAL A 273 -12.38 -13.38 -7.38
CA VAL A 273 -10.94 -13.52 -7.62
C VAL A 273 -10.56 -12.81 -8.91
N LEU A 274 -9.63 -11.88 -8.82
CA LEU A 274 -9.07 -11.15 -9.96
C LEU A 274 -7.73 -11.80 -10.33
N MET A 275 -7.54 -12.17 -11.59
CA MET A 275 -6.30 -12.74 -12.11
C MET A 275 -5.78 -11.93 -13.30
N ASP A 276 -4.65 -11.24 -13.10
CA ASP A 276 -4.02 -10.42 -14.15
C ASP A 276 -3.01 -11.26 -14.93
N GLU A 277 -3.32 -11.58 -16.19
CA GLU A 277 -2.52 -12.36 -17.13
C GLU A 277 -1.85 -13.59 -16.48
N PRO A 278 -2.62 -14.53 -15.92
CA PRO A 278 -2.08 -15.47 -14.96
C PRO A 278 -1.26 -16.60 -15.54
N THR A 279 -1.27 -16.75 -16.86
CA THR A 279 -0.65 -17.81 -17.64
C THR A 279 0.46 -17.30 -18.56
N SER A 280 0.73 -15.99 -18.53
CA SER A 280 1.84 -15.38 -19.25
C SER A 280 3.18 -15.98 -18.80
N ASP A 281 4.03 -16.30 -19.77
CA ASP A 281 5.39 -16.84 -19.58
C ASP A 281 5.45 -18.17 -18.79
N LEU A 282 4.36 -18.96 -18.83
CA LEU A 282 4.31 -20.29 -18.23
C LEU A 282 4.47 -21.41 -19.27
N ASP A 283 5.12 -22.49 -18.84
CA ASP A 283 5.13 -23.76 -19.55
C ASP A 283 3.71 -24.38 -19.60
N PRO A 284 3.42 -25.25 -20.59
CA PRO A 284 2.08 -25.85 -20.73
C PRO A 284 1.60 -26.58 -19.48
N VAL A 285 2.48 -27.27 -18.76
CA VAL A 285 2.12 -28.02 -17.55
C VAL A 285 1.66 -27.06 -16.45
N THR A 286 2.42 -25.99 -16.17
CA THR A 286 2.01 -24.99 -15.20
C THR A 286 0.73 -24.25 -15.60
N ARG A 287 0.50 -24.04 -16.91
CA ARG A 287 -0.74 -23.42 -17.42
C ARG A 287 -1.99 -24.23 -17.07
N GLU A 288 -1.94 -25.55 -17.25
CA GLU A 288 -3.04 -26.47 -16.88
C GLU A 288 -3.36 -26.42 -15.37
N PHE A 289 -2.36 -26.22 -14.51
CA PHE A 289 -2.61 -26.00 -13.07
C PHE A 289 -3.40 -24.72 -12.79
N VAL A 290 -3.15 -23.64 -13.54
CA VAL A 290 -3.92 -22.40 -13.40
C VAL A 290 -5.35 -22.60 -13.87
N TYR A 291 -5.54 -23.30 -14.99
CA TYR A 291 -6.87 -23.59 -15.55
C TYR A 291 -7.72 -24.43 -14.60
N SER A 292 -7.19 -25.56 -14.15
CA SER A 292 -7.86 -26.41 -13.16
C SER A 292 -8.16 -25.66 -11.85
N THR A 293 -7.31 -24.72 -11.43
CA THR A 293 -7.60 -23.86 -10.29
C THR A 293 -8.79 -22.95 -10.56
N ILE A 294 -8.86 -22.30 -11.74
CA ILE A 294 -9.99 -21.45 -12.12
C ILE A 294 -11.28 -22.27 -12.15
N GLU A 295 -11.27 -23.45 -12.75
CA GLU A 295 -12.44 -24.35 -12.76
C GLU A 295 -12.90 -24.73 -11.35
N GLN A 296 -11.98 -25.04 -10.44
CA GLN A 296 -12.30 -25.29 -9.03
C GLN A 296 -12.93 -24.07 -8.33
N LEU A 297 -12.48 -22.85 -8.65
CA LEU A 297 -13.09 -21.63 -8.12
C LEU A 297 -14.54 -21.47 -8.63
N LEU A 298 -14.78 -21.72 -9.92
CA LEU A 298 -16.10 -21.64 -10.53
C LEU A 298 -17.05 -22.70 -9.96
N ALA A 299 -16.56 -23.93 -9.78
CA ALA A 299 -17.31 -25.01 -9.13
C ALA A 299 -17.70 -24.65 -7.68
N ALA A 300 -16.86 -23.90 -6.99
CA ALA A 300 -17.14 -23.33 -5.67
C ALA A 300 -18.05 -22.09 -5.69
N ARG A 301 -18.69 -21.78 -6.83
CA ARG A 301 -19.57 -20.61 -7.05
C ARG A 301 -18.87 -19.26 -6.84
N ARG A 302 -17.55 -19.20 -7.00
CA ARG A 302 -16.78 -17.94 -6.93
C ARG A 302 -16.75 -17.29 -8.30
N ALA A 303 -16.81 -15.97 -8.34
CA ALA A 303 -16.64 -15.19 -9.56
C ALA A 303 -15.15 -15.01 -9.85
N VAL A 304 -14.74 -15.15 -11.11
CA VAL A 304 -13.37 -14.92 -11.55
C VAL A 304 -13.36 -13.83 -12.60
N VAL A 305 -12.44 -12.87 -12.49
CA VAL A 305 -12.14 -11.90 -13.55
C VAL A 305 -10.74 -12.17 -14.04
N LEU A 306 -10.60 -12.46 -15.32
CA LEU A 306 -9.36 -12.84 -15.95
C LEU A 306 -8.96 -11.79 -16.98
N THR A 307 -7.74 -11.27 -16.94
CA THR A 307 -7.19 -10.55 -18.10
C THR A 307 -6.33 -11.50 -18.92
N SER A 308 -6.46 -11.43 -20.24
CA SER A 308 -5.54 -12.12 -21.15
C SER A 308 -5.40 -11.33 -22.44
N HIS A 309 -4.31 -11.58 -23.16
CA HIS A 309 -4.14 -11.16 -24.54
C HIS A 309 -4.34 -12.32 -25.53
N SER A 310 -4.50 -13.55 -25.01
CA SER A 310 -4.71 -14.76 -25.80
C SER A 310 -6.21 -15.08 -25.91
N VAL A 311 -6.69 -15.21 -27.16
CA VAL A 311 -8.09 -15.56 -27.43
C VAL A 311 -8.39 -16.99 -26.95
N SER A 312 -7.46 -17.92 -27.14
CA SER A 312 -7.66 -19.32 -26.77
C SER A 312 -7.86 -19.53 -25.27
N GLU A 313 -7.19 -18.74 -24.43
CA GLU A 313 -7.37 -18.83 -22.97
C GLU A 313 -8.77 -18.35 -22.56
N ILE A 314 -9.24 -17.27 -23.20
CA ILE A 314 -10.56 -16.71 -22.92
C ILE A 314 -11.66 -17.65 -23.42
N GLU A 315 -11.53 -18.20 -24.62
CA GLU A 315 -12.49 -19.19 -25.15
C GLU A 315 -12.56 -20.46 -24.30
N HIS A 316 -11.44 -20.87 -23.70
CA HIS A 316 -11.39 -22.05 -22.85
C HIS A 316 -11.98 -21.82 -21.46
N LEU A 317 -11.69 -20.68 -20.82
CA LEU A 317 -12.00 -20.45 -19.40
C LEU A 317 -13.23 -19.58 -19.16
N CYS A 318 -13.51 -18.61 -20.03
CA CYS A 318 -14.47 -17.56 -19.77
C CYS A 318 -15.83 -17.87 -20.39
N GLN A 319 -16.90 -17.65 -19.61
CA GLN A 319 -18.27 -17.76 -20.14
C GLN A 319 -18.68 -16.47 -20.87
N ARG A 320 -18.11 -15.33 -20.47
CA ARG A 320 -18.33 -14.03 -21.08
C ARG A 320 -17.02 -13.27 -21.22
N VAL A 321 -16.91 -12.48 -22.27
CA VAL A 321 -15.72 -11.68 -22.56
C VAL A 321 -16.10 -10.24 -22.88
N ALA A 322 -15.30 -9.29 -22.40
CA ALA A 322 -15.27 -7.92 -22.89
C ALA A 322 -13.93 -7.66 -23.59
N VAL A 323 -14.03 -7.18 -24.84
CA VAL A 323 -12.87 -6.82 -25.66
C VAL A 323 -12.54 -5.36 -25.46
N LEU A 324 -11.36 -5.09 -24.93
CA LEU A 324 -10.84 -3.75 -24.64
C LEU A 324 -9.92 -3.26 -25.75
N LYS A 325 -10.15 -2.01 -26.18
CA LYS A 325 -9.28 -1.29 -27.11
C LYS A 325 -9.21 0.18 -26.68
N ALA A 326 -7.99 0.69 -26.52
CA ALA A 326 -7.73 2.10 -26.18
C ALA A 326 -8.56 2.63 -24.98
N GLY A 327 -8.78 1.78 -23.97
CA GLY A 327 -9.51 2.14 -22.75
C GLY A 327 -11.03 2.00 -22.80
N GLN A 328 -11.59 1.50 -23.90
CA GLN A 328 -13.03 1.30 -24.07
C GLN A 328 -13.35 -0.18 -24.33
N VAL A 329 -14.53 -0.61 -23.88
CA VAL A 329 -15.10 -1.91 -24.26
C VAL A 329 -15.71 -1.76 -25.65
N VAL A 330 -15.18 -2.47 -26.64
CA VAL A 330 -15.64 -2.43 -28.03
C VAL A 330 -16.66 -3.52 -28.32
N ALA A 331 -16.56 -4.65 -27.62
CA ALA A 331 -17.50 -5.76 -27.73
C ALA A 331 -17.63 -6.43 -26.36
N SER A 332 -18.82 -6.93 -26.05
CA SER A 332 -19.10 -7.73 -24.85
C SER A 332 -20.10 -8.83 -25.17
N SER A 333 -19.87 -10.04 -24.66
CA SER A 333 -20.81 -11.17 -24.77
C SER A 333 -21.58 -11.47 -23.49
#